data_AF-A0A350XQ00-F1
#
_entry.id   AF-A0A350XQ00-F1
#
_cell.length_a   1.000
_cell.length_b   1.000
_cell.length_c   1.000
_cell.angle_alpha   90.00
_cell.angle_beta   90.00
_cell.angle_gamma   90.00
#
_symmetry.space_group_name_H-M   'P 1'
#
loop_
_entity.id
_entity.type
_entity.pdbx_description
1 polymer ?
#
loop_
_entity_poly.entity_id
_entity_poly.type
_entity_poly.pdbx_seq_one_letter_code
_entity_poly.pdbx_strand_id
1 'polypeptide(L)'
;MVYRLGWLAGFAGIAFALARVERLLRASVSGIPWELTLIGAILAGAAITWSGLALRMRGWIVLAVNAIAIAVTVLRIAVPETTVWWVIPTADSFAALGDELALARDVIRSGVAPVIPLAGIVAILAVVFWTMGGLLAWGLLAGRPYVAVLTPLVVYLEFAVMDKRPGGAWTTVFMAVIGFALVAVALDRRRDGTGRLSTGLPRRAVARSVRWTGAVALVVALGIAVASSEAMAGLVPRSGYLDWRSGTGLTGEYYGSITYNPFVGIRQQLISQTEVPVFVATVTGDLAPSAVYWRLITLDAFNGQQWHIGSGAEIEHPED
;
A
#
# COMPACT_ATOMS: atom_id res chain seq x y z
N MET A 1 30.23 -7.95 7.55
CA MET A 1 30.24 -6.65 6.83
C MET A 1 28.94 -5.94 7.13
N VAL A 2 28.93 -4.60 7.25
CA VAL A 2 27.73 -3.81 7.60
C VAL A 2 27.27 -3.03 6.37
N TYR A 3 26.15 -3.45 5.77
CA TYR A 3 25.50 -2.79 4.62
C TYR A 3 24.84 -1.47 5.03
N ARG A 4 25.64 -0.45 5.32
CA ARG A 4 25.13 0.83 5.86
C ARG A 4 24.18 1.55 4.90
N LEU A 5 24.44 1.48 3.59
CA LEU A 5 23.60 2.13 2.57
C LEU A 5 22.36 1.29 2.27
N GLY A 6 22.48 -0.05 2.23
CA GLY A 6 21.33 -0.96 2.12
C GLY A 6 20.32 -0.82 3.26
N TRP A 7 20.78 -0.61 4.51
CA TRP A 7 19.89 -0.31 5.64
C TRP A 7 19.06 0.96 5.41
N LEU A 8 19.72 2.06 5.01
CA LEU A 8 19.03 3.33 4.75
C LEU A 8 18.03 3.22 3.61
N ALA A 9 18.40 2.55 2.51
CA ALA A 9 17.51 2.34 1.37
C ALA A 9 16.30 1.48 1.72
N GLY A 10 16.49 0.39 2.46
CA GLY A 10 15.41 -0.48 2.92
C GLY A 10 14.48 0.23 3.90
N PHE A 11 15.01 0.96 4.88
CA PHE A 11 14.21 1.77 5.81
C PHE A 11 13.43 2.87 5.08
N ALA A 12 14.06 3.58 4.14
CA ALA A 12 13.39 4.59 3.33
C ALA A 12 12.23 3.98 2.53
N GLY A 13 12.44 2.80 1.92
CA GLY A 13 11.39 2.06 1.22
C GLY A 13 10.21 1.71 2.14
N ILE A 14 10.48 1.16 3.33
CA ILE A 14 9.43 0.79 4.29
C ILE A 14 8.68 2.04 4.79
N ALA A 15 9.40 3.10 5.14
CA ALA A 15 8.81 4.36 5.58
C ALA A 15 7.92 4.97 4.50
N PHE A 16 8.35 4.89 3.23
CA PHE A 16 7.57 5.38 2.10
C PHE A 16 6.34 4.53 1.81
N ALA A 17 6.43 3.20 1.96
CA ALA A 17 5.28 2.31 1.93
C ALA A 17 4.30 2.63 3.06
N LEU A 18 4.78 2.87 4.29
CA LEU A 18 3.95 3.25 5.44
C LEU A 18 3.23 4.59 5.19
N ALA A 19 3.95 5.61 4.70
CA ALA A 19 3.37 6.90 4.37
C ALA A 19 2.31 6.80 3.25
N ARG A 20 2.41 5.80 2.36
CA ARG A 20 1.37 5.56 1.35
C ARG A 20 0.08 5.00 1.96
N VAL A 21 0.18 4.21 3.04
CA VAL A 21 -0.99 3.67 3.75
C VAL A 21 -1.86 4.79 4.33
N GLU A 22 -1.31 5.95 4.68
CA GLU A 22 -2.09 7.12 5.14
C GLU A 22 -3.08 7.63 4.07
N ARG A 23 -2.82 7.38 2.78
CA ARG A 23 -3.79 7.70 1.71
C ARG A 23 -4.87 6.63 1.57
N LEU A 24 -4.61 5.42 2.05
CA LEU A 24 -5.48 4.27 1.94
C LEU A 24 -6.39 4.07 3.16
N LEU A 25 -5.91 4.42 4.35
CA LEU A 25 -6.64 4.29 5.61
C LEU A 25 -6.99 5.64 6.20
N ARG A 26 -8.17 5.72 6.81
CA ARG A 26 -8.54 6.84 7.68
C ARG A 26 -7.79 6.76 9.02
N ALA A 27 -7.69 7.90 9.70
CA ALA A 27 -7.21 7.92 11.08
C ALA A 27 -8.10 7.04 11.97
N SER A 28 -7.48 6.33 12.92
CA SER A 28 -8.22 5.53 13.90
C SER A 28 -9.12 6.43 14.76
N VAL A 29 -10.40 6.11 14.83
CA VAL A 29 -11.39 6.85 15.64
C VAL A 29 -11.38 6.37 17.11
N SER A 30 -10.93 5.14 17.36
CA SER A 30 -10.83 4.55 18.70
C SER A 30 -9.75 3.46 18.74
N GLY A 31 -9.12 3.26 19.89
CA GLY A 31 -8.07 2.24 20.10
C GLY A 31 -6.66 2.73 19.77
N ILE A 32 -5.72 1.79 19.62
CA ILE A 32 -4.33 2.09 19.26
C ILE A 32 -4.28 2.58 17.80
N PRO A 33 -3.61 3.71 17.49
CA PRO A 33 -3.38 4.15 16.13
C PRO A 33 -2.77 3.04 15.27
N TRP A 34 -3.34 2.79 14.09
CA TRP A 34 -2.88 1.71 13.22
C TRP A 34 -1.41 1.90 12.82
N GLU A 35 -0.94 3.14 12.74
CA GLU A 35 0.44 3.52 12.46
C GLU A 35 1.40 2.88 13.46
N LEU A 36 1.06 2.94 14.76
CA LEU A 36 1.87 2.35 15.83
C LEU A 36 1.86 0.82 15.77
N THR A 37 0.72 0.22 15.41
CA THR A 37 0.60 -1.22 15.21
C THR A 37 1.51 -1.69 14.07
N LEU A 38 1.52 -0.97 12.94
CA LEU A 38 2.39 -1.30 11.80
C LEU A 38 3.86 -1.08 12.12
N ILE A 39 4.22 0.02 12.80
CA ILE A 39 5.59 0.25 13.27
C ILE A 39 6.04 -0.88 14.20
N GLY A 40 5.19 -1.28 15.16
CA GLY A 40 5.44 -2.42 16.04
C GLY A 40 5.68 -3.71 15.26
N ALA A 41 4.87 -3.98 14.22
CA ALA A 41 5.02 -5.15 13.37
C ALA A 41 6.35 -5.17 12.60
N ILE A 42 6.77 -4.04 12.01
CA ILE A 42 8.08 -3.90 11.34
C ILE A 42 9.20 -4.25 12.32
N LEU A 43 9.18 -3.62 13.49
CA LEU A 43 10.22 -3.76 14.50
C LEU A 43 10.28 -5.20 15.03
N ALA A 44 9.14 -5.82 15.30
CA ALA A 44 9.06 -7.20 15.76
C ALA A 44 9.62 -8.19 14.72
N GLY A 45 9.19 -8.06 13.45
CA GLY A 45 9.70 -8.92 12.37
C GLY A 45 11.21 -8.77 12.17
N ALA A 46 11.72 -7.53 12.21
CA ALA A 46 13.16 -7.26 12.13
C ALA A 46 13.91 -7.83 13.34
N ALA A 47 13.42 -7.61 14.56
CA ALA A 47 14.07 -8.02 15.81
C ALA A 47 14.14 -9.54 15.95
N ILE A 48 13.04 -10.27 15.67
CA ILE A 48 13.01 -11.74 15.75
C ILE A 48 13.95 -12.34 14.72
N THR A 49 13.90 -11.84 13.48
CA THR A 49 14.75 -12.35 12.40
C THR A 49 16.22 -12.05 12.66
N TRP A 50 16.55 -10.85 13.12
CA TRP A 50 17.90 -10.47 13.52
C TRP A 50 18.40 -11.35 14.68
N SER A 51 17.60 -11.53 15.73
CA SER A 51 17.97 -12.33 16.90
C SER A 51 18.20 -13.79 16.54
N GLY A 52 17.31 -14.39 15.73
CA GLY A 52 17.46 -15.77 15.26
C GLY A 52 18.75 -15.99 14.47
N LEU A 53 19.11 -15.03 13.59
CA LEU A 53 20.35 -15.08 12.82
C LEU A 53 21.58 -14.82 13.69
N ALA A 54 21.52 -13.87 14.63
CA ALA A 54 22.60 -13.57 15.57
C ALA A 54 22.91 -14.78 16.46
N LEU A 55 21.88 -15.51 16.89
CA LEU A 55 21.98 -16.77 17.63
C LEU A 55 22.32 -17.98 16.76
N ARG A 56 22.58 -17.78 15.45
CA ARG A 56 22.92 -18.83 14.47
C ARG A 56 21.90 -19.97 14.44
N MET A 57 20.63 -19.66 14.67
CA MET A 57 19.55 -20.63 14.59
C MET A 57 19.41 -21.15 13.15
N ARG A 58 18.94 -22.39 13.01
CA ARG A 58 18.63 -22.96 11.69
C ARG A 58 17.50 -22.15 11.05
N GLY A 59 17.59 -21.89 9.75
CA GLY A 59 16.64 -21.00 9.05
C GLY A 59 15.16 -21.39 9.22
N TRP A 60 14.85 -22.70 9.26
CA TRP A 60 13.49 -23.17 9.49
C TRP A 60 12.96 -22.85 10.90
N ILE A 61 13.84 -22.76 11.91
CA ILE A 61 13.46 -22.37 13.27
C ILE A 61 13.08 -20.88 13.27
N VAL A 62 13.90 -20.03 12.63
CA VAL A 62 13.60 -18.59 12.50
C VAL A 62 12.29 -18.36 11.77
N LEU A 63 12.03 -19.16 10.72
CA LEU A 63 10.76 -19.13 9.99
C LEU A 63 9.58 -19.56 10.87
N ALA A 64 9.71 -20.66 11.61
CA ALA A 64 8.67 -21.16 12.51
C ALA A 64 8.35 -20.14 13.62
N VAL A 65 9.37 -19.55 14.24
CA VAL A 65 9.19 -18.52 15.27
C VAL A 65 8.50 -17.28 14.71
N ASN A 66 8.88 -16.81 13.50
CA ASN A 66 8.18 -15.71 12.84
C ASN A 66 6.72 -16.08 12.54
N ALA A 67 6.45 -17.28 12.03
CA ALA A 67 5.09 -17.71 11.73
C ALA A 67 4.20 -17.75 12.98
N ILE A 68 4.72 -18.30 14.09
CA ILE A 68 4.01 -18.32 15.38
C ILE A 68 3.79 -16.90 15.89
N ALA A 69 4.82 -16.05 15.87
CA ALA A 69 4.71 -14.68 16.34
C ALA A 69 3.72 -13.86 15.50
N ILE A 70 3.73 -14.01 14.18
CA ILE A 70 2.76 -13.41 13.28
C ILE A 70 1.35 -13.89 13.61
N ALA A 71 1.14 -15.20 13.80
CA ALA A 71 -0.18 -15.75 14.13
C ALA A 71 -0.73 -15.15 15.44
N VAL A 72 0.11 -15.07 16.48
CA VAL A 72 -0.25 -14.43 17.75
C VAL A 72 -0.55 -12.94 17.56
N THR A 73 0.25 -12.21 16.78
CA THR A 73 0.01 -10.79 16.51
C THR A 73 -1.28 -10.55 15.73
N VAL A 74 -1.58 -11.37 14.72
CA VAL A 74 -2.84 -11.30 13.96
C VAL A 74 -4.03 -11.51 14.89
N LEU A 75 -3.99 -12.54 15.73
CA LEU A 75 -5.05 -12.81 16.71
C LEU A 75 -5.23 -11.64 17.69
N ARG A 76 -4.12 -11.06 18.18
CA ARG A 76 -4.17 -9.89 19.09
C ARG A 76 -4.76 -8.64 18.44
N ILE A 77 -4.51 -8.42 17.16
CA ILE A 77 -5.01 -7.24 16.46
C ILE A 77 -6.48 -7.44 16.07
N ALA A 78 -6.82 -8.60 15.51
CA ALA A 78 -8.13 -8.86 14.94
C ALA A 78 -9.17 -9.23 16.01
N VAL A 79 -8.80 -10.05 17.01
CA VAL A 79 -9.73 -10.60 17.98
C VAL A 79 -9.13 -10.61 19.40
N PRO A 80 -8.86 -9.43 19.99
CA PRO A 80 -8.25 -9.35 21.32
C PRO A 80 -9.11 -9.99 22.41
N GLU A 81 -10.44 -9.89 22.31
CA GLU A 81 -11.39 -10.26 23.38
C GLU A 81 -11.54 -11.78 23.60
N THR A 82 -11.31 -12.59 22.58
CA THR A 82 -11.48 -14.06 22.69
C THR A 82 -10.18 -14.79 23.05
N THR A 83 -9.08 -14.05 23.20
CA THR A 83 -7.76 -14.64 23.45
C THR A 83 -7.48 -14.75 24.95
N VAL A 84 -7.26 -15.96 25.46
CA VAL A 84 -6.96 -16.18 26.88
C VAL A 84 -5.52 -15.76 27.18
N TRP A 85 -5.35 -15.01 28.28
CA TRP A 85 -4.06 -14.48 28.75
C TRP A 85 -3.30 -13.73 27.64
N TRP A 86 -4.03 -13.09 26.74
CA TRP A 86 -3.48 -12.34 25.62
C TRP A 86 -2.68 -13.15 24.59
N VAL A 87 -2.55 -14.47 24.69
CA VAL A 87 -1.68 -15.25 23.77
C VAL A 87 -2.33 -16.53 23.26
N ILE A 88 -3.18 -17.17 24.06
CA ILE A 88 -3.71 -18.50 23.75
C ILE A 88 -5.05 -18.34 23.03
N PRO A 89 -5.18 -18.72 21.75
CA PRO A 89 -6.46 -18.67 21.04
C PRO A 89 -7.44 -19.67 21.63
N THR A 90 -8.71 -19.29 21.67
CA THR A 90 -9.83 -20.20 21.94
C THR A 90 -10.45 -20.68 20.63
N ALA A 91 -11.38 -21.64 20.69
CA ALA A 91 -12.13 -22.06 19.50
C ALA A 91 -12.89 -20.88 18.86
N ASP A 92 -13.43 -19.98 19.69
CA ASP A 92 -14.16 -18.80 19.26
C ASP A 92 -13.25 -17.76 18.58
N SER A 93 -11.96 -17.72 18.93
CA SER A 93 -10.98 -16.85 18.27
C SER A 93 -10.85 -17.14 16.78
N PHE A 94 -10.93 -18.40 16.37
CA PHE A 94 -10.80 -18.77 14.96
C PHE A 94 -12.04 -18.40 14.15
N ALA A 95 -13.23 -18.56 14.72
CA ALA A 95 -14.49 -18.15 14.07
C ALA A 95 -14.52 -16.62 13.88
N ALA A 96 -14.28 -15.87 14.96
CA ALA A 96 -14.25 -14.42 14.92
C ALA A 96 -13.16 -13.86 13.98
N LEU A 97 -11.97 -14.51 13.93
CA LEU A 97 -10.93 -14.13 12.99
C LEU A 97 -11.39 -14.36 11.54
N GLY A 98 -12.13 -15.43 11.29
CA GLY A 98 -12.73 -15.72 9.99
C GLY A 98 -13.67 -14.61 9.53
N ASP A 99 -14.54 -14.15 10.43
CA ASP A 99 -15.50 -13.07 10.17
C ASP A 99 -14.80 -11.74 9.88
N GLU A 100 -13.80 -11.37 10.69
CA GLU A 100 -12.98 -10.17 10.48
C GLU A 100 -12.21 -10.19 9.16
N LEU A 101 -11.65 -11.35 8.78
CA LEU A 101 -10.95 -11.51 7.50
C LEU A 101 -11.90 -11.50 6.30
N ALA A 102 -13.13 -12.01 6.46
CA ALA A 102 -14.16 -11.92 5.42
C ALA A 102 -14.57 -10.46 5.20
N LEU A 103 -14.82 -9.72 6.28
CA LEU A 103 -15.14 -8.30 6.23
C LEU A 103 -14.01 -7.47 5.61
N ALA A 104 -12.76 -7.74 6.00
CA ALA A 104 -11.59 -7.10 5.41
C ALA A 104 -11.46 -7.40 3.91
N ARG A 105 -11.70 -8.65 3.48
CA ARG A 105 -11.69 -9.04 2.07
C ARG A 105 -12.74 -8.29 1.28
N ASP A 106 -13.95 -8.16 1.80
CA ASP A 106 -15.03 -7.45 1.14
C ASP A 106 -14.66 -5.97 0.96
N VAL A 107 -14.13 -5.32 1.99
CA VAL A 107 -13.66 -3.93 1.89
C VAL A 107 -12.47 -3.77 0.95
N ILE A 108 -11.55 -4.72 0.87
CA ILE A 108 -10.43 -4.66 -0.10
C ILE A 108 -10.91 -4.77 -1.55
N ARG A 109 -11.99 -5.54 -1.78
CA ARG A 109 -12.57 -5.79 -3.10
C ARG A 109 -13.47 -4.66 -3.59
N SER A 110 -14.36 -4.17 -2.73
CA SER A 110 -15.39 -3.18 -3.10
C SER A 110 -15.15 -1.78 -2.52
N GLY A 111 -14.29 -1.65 -1.52
CA GLY A 111 -14.01 -0.38 -0.85
C GLY A 111 -13.19 0.57 -1.73
N VAL A 112 -13.45 1.86 -1.55
CA VAL A 112 -12.66 2.95 -2.17
C VAL A 112 -11.84 3.64 -1.10
N ALA A 113 -10.54 3.76 -1.34
CA ALA A 113 -9.66 4.51 -0.45
C ALA A 113 -10.10 5.98 -0.33
N PRO A 114 -10.04 6.59 0.88
CA PRO A 114 -9.56 6.02 2.14
C PRO A 114 -10.65 5.20 2.89
N VAL A 115 -10.31 3.99 3.30
CA VAL A 115 -11.20 3.08 4.05
C VAL A 115 -11.01 3.16 5.56
N ILE A 116 -12.02 2.76 6.32
CA ILE A 116 -11.93 2.70 7.79
C ILE A 116 -10.95 1.57 8.18
N PRO A 117 -10.05 1.79 9.16
CA PRO A 117 -9.08 0.77 9.59
C PRO A 117 -9.75 -0.34 10.39
N LEU A 118 -10.42 -1.27 9.71
CA LEU A 118 -10.99 -2.49 10.29
C LEU A 118 -9.87 -3.36 10.87
N ALA A 119 -10.18 -4.08 11.96
CA ALA A 119 -9.20 -4.90 12.66
C ALA A 119 -8.58 -5.96 11.74
N GLY A 120 -9.39 -6.62 10.90
CA GLY A 120 -8.90 -7.54 9.86
C GLY A 120 -7.96 -6.89 8.83
N ILE A 121 -8.20 -5.64 8.41
CA ILE A 121 -7.33 -4.91 7.47
C ILE A 121 -5.99 -4.58 8.13
N VAL A 122 -6.04 -4.05 9.36
CA VAL A 122 -4.83 -3.71 10.12
C VAL A 122 -4.01 -4.97 10.41
N ALA A 123 -4.65 -6.11 10.68
CA ALA A 123 -3.97 -7.39 10.86
C ALA A 123 -3.25 -7.84 9.57
N ILE A 124 -3.90 -7.78 8.41
CA ILE A 124 -3.28 -8.11 7.12
C ILE A 124 -2.08 -7.20 6.84
N LEU A 125 -2.25 -5.89 7.03
CA LEU A 125 -1.15 -4.93 6.86
C LEU A 125 -0.02 -5.19 7.85
N ALA A 126 -0.32 -5.54 9.10
CA ALA A 126 0.70 -5.91 10.08
C ALA A 126 1.54 -7.11 9.59
N VAL A 127 0.93 -8.13 8.97
CA VAL A 127 1.68 -9.24 8.35
C VAL A 127 2.60 -8.75 7.22
N VAL A 128 2.10 -7.88 6.34
CA VAL A 128 2.89 -7.30 5.25
C VAL A 128 4.08 -6.50 5.79
N PHE A 129 3.85 -5.63 6.78
CA PHE A 129 4.90 -4.81 7.37
C PHE A 129 5.89 -5.62 8.23
N TRP A 130 5.42 -6.65 8.90
CA TRP A 130 6.27 -7.62 9.61
C TRP A 130 7.20 -8.36 8.67
N THR A 131 6.67 -8.89 7.57
CA THR A 131 7.47 -9.59 6.57
C THR A 131 8.50 -8.67 5.92
N MET A 132 8.17 -7.40 5.66
CA MET A 132 9.16 -6.41 5.22
C MET A 132 10.27 -6.20 6.24
N GLY A 133 9.95 -6.02 7.53
CA GLY A 133 10.95 -5.89 8.59
C GLY A 133 11.86 -7.12 8.72
N GLY A 134 11.27 -8.31 8.66
CA GLY A 134 12.01 -9.57 8.68
C GLY A 134 12.92 -9.74 7.45
N LEU A 135 12.42 -9.44 6.25
CA LEU A 135 13.18 -9.51 5.00
C LEU A 135 14.27 -8.45 4.91
N LEU A 136 14.07 -7.27 5.51
CA LEU A 136 15.11 -6.25 5.67
C LEU A 136 16.28 -6.81 6.50
N ALA A 137 15.98 -7.35 7.68
CA ALA A 137 16.99 -7.93 8.56
C ALA A 137 17.69 -9.13 7.92
N TRP A 138 16.93 -10.09 7.38
CA TRP A 138 17.47 -11.27 6.72
C TRP A 138 18.27 -10.92 5.47
N GLY A 139 17.73 -10.09 4.58
CA GLY A 139 18.37 -9.71 3.32
C GLY A 139 19.73 -9.05 3.56
N LEU A 140 19.84 -8.16 4.53
CA LEU A 140 21.10 -7.50 4.85
C LEU A 140 22.07 -8.43 5.56
N LEU A 141 21.62 -9.26 6.51
CA LEU A 141 22.52 -10.19 7.22
C LEU A 141 23.00 -11.36 6.36
N ALA A 142 22.19 -11.82 5.42
CA ALA A 142 22.50 -12.95 4.53
C ALA A 142 23.24 -12.53 3.24
N GLY A 143 23.64 -11.26 3.10
CA GLY A 143 24.36 -10.78 1.91
C GLY A 143 23.48 -10.64 0.66
N ARG A 144 22.16 -10.49 0.84
CA ARG A 144 21.15 -10.33 -0.20
C ARG A 144 20.44 -8.97 -0.10
N PRO A 145 21.17 -7.84 -0.25
CA PRO A 145 20.62 -6.50 -0.03
C PRO A 145 19.49 -6.14 -1.00
N TYR A 146 19.40 -6.80 -2.15
CA TYR A 146 18.31 -6.61 -3.10
C TYR A 146 16.95 -7.04 -2.52
N VAL A 147 16.88 -8.09 -1.71
CA VAL A 147 15.61 -8.53 -1.09
C VAL A 147 15.11 -7.49 -0.09
N ALA A 148 16.03 -6.95 0.71
CA ALA A 148 15.74 -5.93 1.71
C ALA A 148 15.19 -4.62 1.10
N VAL A 149 15.62 -4.30 -0.13
CA VAL A 149 15.29 -3.03 -0.79
C VAL A 149 14.12 -3.18 -1.76
N LEU A 150 14.06 -4.27 -2.52
CA LEU A 150 13.04 -4.46 -3.56
C LEU A 150 11.67 -4.77 -2.96
N THR A 151 11.61 -5.52 -1.85
CA THR A 151 10.34 -5.89 -1.21
C THR A 151 9.48 -4.66 -0.86
N PRO A 152 9.97 -3.65 -0.10
CA PRO A 152 9.14 -2.48 0.22
C PRO A 152 8.79 -1.63 -1.00
N LEU A 153 9.60 -1.62 -2.05
CA LEU A 153 9.29 -0.91 -3.30
C LEU A 153 8.13 -1.56 -4.06
N VAL A 154 8.09 -2.89 -4.09
CA VAL A 154 6.98 -3.64 -4.69
C VAL A 154 5.71 -3.41 -3.88
N VAL A 155 5.77 -3.51 -2.55
CA VAL A 155 4.62 -3.24 -1.67
C VAL A 155 4.11 -1.80 -1.84
N TYR A 156 5.00 -0.82 -1.94
CA TYR A 156 4.62 0.54 -2.26
C TYR A 156 3.88 0.63 -3.59
N LEU A 157 4.38 -0.03 -4.64
CA LEU A 157 3.77 0.02 -5.97
C LEU A 157 2.35 -0.55 -5.93
N GLU A 158 2.14 -1.65 -5.21
CA GLU A 158 0.80 -2.21 -4.99
C GLU A 158 -0.11 -1.19 -4.29
N PHE A 159 0.35 -0.55 -3.22
CA PHE A 159 -0.42 0.52 -2.56
C PHE A 159 -0.64 1.75 -3.45
N ALA A 160 0.31 2.05 -4.34
CA ALA A 160 0.18 3.15 -5.27
C ALA A 160 -0.89 2.89 -6.33
N VAL A 161 -0.98 1.65 -6.83
CA VAL A 161 -2.04 1.20 -7.74
C VAL A 161 -3.40 1.19 -7.05
N MET A 162 -3.44 0.92 -5.74
CA MET A 162 -4.70 0.94 -4.99
C MET A 162 -5.25 2.36 -4.74
N ASP A 163 -4.42 3.38 -4.82
CA ASP A 163 -4.76 4.77 -4.56
C ASP A 163 -5.26 5.48 -5.83
N LYS A 164 -6.50 5.96 -5.80
CA LYS A 164 -7.15 6.61 -6.95
C LYS A 164 -6.78 8.09 -7.10
N ARG A 165 -6.05 8.69 -6.15
CA ARG A 165 -5.75 10.13 -6.21
C ARG A 165 -4.56 10.39 -7.14
N PRO A 166 -4.65 11.39 -8.05
CA PRO A 166 -3.53 11.76 -8.92
C PRO A 166 -2.28 12.06 -8.08
N GLY A 167 -1.14 11.54 -8.54
CA GLY A 167 0.01 11.26 -7.69
C GLY A 167 1.34 11.83 -8.18
N GLY A 168 1.36 12.91 -8.97
CA GLY A 168 2.58 13.42 -9.62
C GLY A 168 3.81 13.53 -8.69
N ALA A 169 3.67 14.22 -7.54
CA ALA A 169 4.75 14.34 -6.56
C ALA A 169 5.17 13.00 -5.93
N TRP A 170 4.23 12.09 -5.70
CA TRP A 170 4.51 10.77 -5.15
C TRP A 170 5.31 9.89 -6.11
N THR A 171 5.00 9.94 -7.40
CA THR A 171 5.76 9.22 -8.43
C THR A 171 7.19 9.73 -8.50
N THR A 172 7.39 11.05 -8.45
CA THR A 172 8.73 11.67 -8.43
C THR A 172 9.54 11.22 -7.22
N VAL A 173 8.97 11.27 -6.01
CA VAL A 173 9.64 10.82 -4.80
C VAL A 173 9.92 9.32 -4.86
N PHE A 174 8.98 8.51 -5.35
CA PHE A 174 9.18 7.08 -5.52
C PHE A 174 10.37 6.75 -6.43
N MET A 175 10.45 7.42 -7.58
CA MET A 175 11.57 7.25 -8.50
C MET A 175 12.90 7.64 -7.85
N ALA A 176 12.89 8.68 -6.99
CA ALA A 176 14.09 9.09 -6.26
C ALA A 176 14.51 8.03 -5.23
N VAL A 177 13.55 7.43 -4.53
CA VAL A 177 13.80 6.32 -3.59
C VAL A 177 14.33 5.09 -4.33
N ILE A 178 13.72 4.67 -5.44
CA ILE A 178 14.23 3.58 -6.29
C ILE A 178 15.66 3.87 -6.73
N GLY A 179 15.90 5.09 -7.19
CA GLY A 179 17.20 5.47 -7.67
C GLY A 179 18.28 5.38 -6.58
N PHE A 180 18.00 5.98 -5.42
CA PHE A 180 18.88 5.89 -4.27
C PHE A 180 19.11 4.45 -3.84
N ALA A 181 18.06 3.62 -3.84
CA ALA A 181 18.10 2.19 -3.56
C ALA A 181 19.04 1.42 -4.50
N LEU A 182 18.93 1.65 -5.81
CA LEU A 182 19.79 1.00 -6.81
C LEU A 182 21.26 1.40 -6.62
N VAL A 183 21.53 2.69 -6.38
CA VAL A 183 22.88 3.18 -6.09
C VAL A 183 23.42 2.59 -4.79
N ALA A 184 22.61 2.49 -3.74
CA ALA A 184 22.99 1.88 -2.47
C ALA A 184 23.40 0.41 -2.66
N VAL A 185 22.58 -0.39 -3.35
CA VAL A 185 22.87 -1.80 -3.64
C VAL A 185 24.13 -1.95 -4.51
N ALA A 186 24.30 -1.10 -5.52
CA ALA A 186 25.48 -1.14 -6.40
C ALA A 186 26.78 -0.79 -5.65
N LEU A 187 26.75 0.21 -4.77
CA LEU A 187 27.89 0.60 -3.95
C LEU A 187 28.26 -0.46 -2.93
N ASP A 188 27.26 -1.08 -2.30
CA ASP A 188 27.46 -2.14 -1.32
C ASP A 188 28.02 -3.42 -1.97
N ARG A 189 27.49 -3.84 -3.14
CA ARG A 189 28.04 -4.99 -3.89
C ARG A 189 29.47 -4.78 -4.37
N ARG A 190 29.83 -3.56 -4.78
CA ARG A 190 31.21 -3.26 -5.20
C ARG A 190 32.20 -3.43 -4.05
N ARG A 191 31.82 -3.06 -2.81
CA ARG A 191 32.69 -3.22 -1.63
C ARG A 191 32.97 -4.69 -1.33
N ASP A 192 31.97 -5.56 -1.50
CA ASP A 192 32.11 -7.00 -1.31
C ASP A 192 32.94 -7.66 -2.42
N GLY A 193 32.77 -7.24 -3.68
CA GLY A 193 33.51 -7.78 -4.83
C GLY A 193 34.97 -7.33 -4.92
N THR A 194 35.37 -6.25 -4.22
CA THR A 194 36.76 -5.75 -4.20
C THR A 194 37.71 -6.49 -3.24
N GLY A 195 37.36 -7.72 -2.86
CA GLY A 195 38.26 -8.60 -2.13
C GLY A 195 39.48 -8.99 -2.97
N ARG A 196 40.62 -8.33 -2.71
CA ARG A 196 41.98 -8.77 -3.07
C ARG A 196 42.25 -9.00 -4.56
N LEU A 197 42.57 -7.94 -5.29
CA LEU A 197 43.61 -7.88 -6.34
C LEU A 197 43.68 -6.41 -6.82
N SER A 198 44.68 -5.66 -6.37
CA SER A 198 45.04 -4.42 -7.07
C SER A 198 46.56 -4.25 -7.06
N THR A 199 47.19 -4.81 -8.08
CA THR A 199 48.46 -4.32 -8.59
C THR A 199 48.22 -2.99 -9.31
N GLY A 200 49.22 -2.10 -9.25
CA GLY A 200 49.06 -0.66 -9.36
C GLY A 200 48.52 -0.12 -10.69
N LEU A 201 47.47 0.70 -10.61
CA LEU A 201 47.15 1.81 -11.50
C LEU A 201 46.57 2.97 -10.64
N PRO A 202 46.58 4.24 -11.09
CA PRO A 202 46.24 5.39 -10.24
C PRO A 202 44.78 5.35 -9.79
N ARG A 203 44.55 4.80 -8.59
CA ARG A 203 43.25 4.56 -7.93
C ARG A 203 42.31 5.78 -7.87
N ARG A 204 42.84 7.01 -8.03
CA ARG A 204 42.06 8.25 -7.85
C ARG A 204 41.23 8.64 -9.07
N ALA A 205 41.63 8.30 -10.29
CA ALA A 205 40.92 8.70 -11.51
C ALA A 205 39.73 7.77 -11.82
N VAL A 206 39.95 6.45 -11.76
CA VAL A 206 38.92 5.42 -12.03
C VAL A 206 37.84 5.40 -10.94
N ALA A 207 38.19 5.63 -9.68
CA ALA A 207 37.20 5.70 -8.60
C ALA A 207 36.30 6.95 -8.66
N ARG A 208 36.79 8.05 -9.27
CA ARG A 208 36.03 9.29 -9.44
C ARG A 208 35.07 9.19 -10.63
N SER A 209 35.55 8.75 -11.80
CA SER A 209 34.71 8.67 -13.01
C SER A 209 33.54 7.70 -12.85
N VAL A 210 33.77 6.54 -12.21
CA VAL A 210 32.75 5.49 -12.04
C VAL A 210 31.65 5.88 -11.03
N ARG A 211 31.96 6.71 -10.03
CA ARG A 211 30.97 7.25 -9.07
C ARG A 211 30.05 8.27 -9.74
N TRP A 212 30.60 9.13 -10.59
CA TRP A 212 29.83 10.14 -11.31
C TRP A 212 28.93 9.52 -12.37
N THR A 213 29.37 8.47 -13.09
CA THR A 213 28.48 7.77 -14.05
C THR A 213 27.25 7.16 -13.41
N GLY A 214 27.35 6.59 -12.21
CA GLY A 214 26.19 6.05 -11.49
C GLY A 214 25.21 7.14 -11.05
N ALA A 215 25.73 8.26 -10.56
CA ALA A 215 24.91 9.41 -10.19
C ALA A 215 24.25 10.08 -11.40
N VAL A 216 24.98 10.24 -12.51
CA VAL A 216 24.46 10.82 -13.76
C VAL A 216 23.41 9.91 -14.39
N ALA A 217 23.66 8.61 -14.49
CA ALA A 217 22.65 7.66 -14.98
C ALA A 217 21.38 7.67 -14.12
N LEU A 218 21.54 7.86 -12.80
CA LEU A 218 20.41 8.01 -11.90
C LEU A 218 19.59 9.26 -12.17
N VAL A 219 20.26 10.42 -12.27
CA VAL A 219 19.60 11.70 -12.54
C VAL A 219 18.89 11.68 -13.89
N VAL A 220 19.51 11.09 -14.90
CA VAL A 220 18.92 10.94 -16.24
C VAL A 220 17.71 10.00 -16.20
N ALA A 221 17.82 8.83 -15.55
CA ALA A 221 16.70 7.90 -15.40
C ALA A 221 15.53 8.53 -14.62
N LEU A 222 15.83 9.30 -13.57
CA LEU A 222 14.85 10.04 -12.80
C LEU A 222 14.13 11.07 -13.66
N GLY A 223 14.87 11.87 -14.44
CA GLY A 223 14.29 12.87 -15.33
C GLY A 223 13.39 12.26 -16.40
N ILE A 224 13.82 11.15 -17.02
CA ILE A 224 13.01 10.42 -18.01
C ILE A 224 11.77 9.81 -17.37
N ALA A 225 11.87 9.26 -16.16
CA ALA A 225 10.73 8.64 -15.48
C ALA A 225 9.68 9.67 -15.05
N VAL A 226 10.11 10.85 -14.57
CA VAL A 226 9.19 11.95 -14.21
C VAL A 226 8.50 12.50 -15.46
N ALA A 227 9.27 12.80 -16.51
CA ALA A 227 8.72 13.32 -17.77
C ALA A 227 7.77 12.31 -18.44
N SER A 228 8.10 11.02 -18.41
CA SER A 228 7.25 9.98 -18.99
C SER A 228 6.01 9.68 -18.13
N SER A 229 6.08 9.82 -16.80
CA SER A 229 4.92 9.61 -15.92
C SER A 229 3.83 10.65 -16.15
N GLU A 230 4.17 11.92 -16.36
CA GLU A 230 3.16 12.95 -16.65
C GLU A 230 2.56 12.77 -18.04
N ALA A 231 3.39 12.45 -19.04
CA ALA A 231 2.91 12.17 -20.40
C ALA A 231 2.04 10.90 -20.49
N MET A 232 2.34 9.87 -19.69
CA MET A 232 1.59 8.61 -19.66
C MET A 232 0.32 8.69 -18.80
N ALA A 233 0.23 9.62 -17.85
CA ALA A 233 -0.96 9.76 -17.00
C ALA A 233 -2.24 10.04 -17.81
N GLY A 234 -2.13 10.69 -18.97
CA GLY A 234 -3.24 10.90 -19.90
C GLY A 234 -3.61 9.68 -20.75
N LEU A 235 -2.74 8.67 -20.83
CA LEU A 235 -2.94 7.46 -21.64
C LEU A 235 -3.51 6.29 -20.84
N VAL A 236 -3.35 6.29 -19.52
CA VAL A 236 -3.87 5.23 -18.64
C VAL A 236 -5.37 5.48 -18.39
N PRO A 237 -6.27 4.54 -18.76
CA PRO A 237 -7.69 4.65 -18.44
C PRO A 237 -7.89 4.82 -16.93
N ARG A 238 -8.83 5.68 -16.49
CA ARG A 238 -9.13 5.90 -15.06
C ARG A 238 -9.57 4.62 -14.32
N SER A 239 -10.06 3.62 -15.05
CA SER A 239 -10.41 2.29 -14.53
C SER A 239 -9.23 1.32 -14.43
N GLY A 240 -8.04 1.69 -14.93
CA GLY A 240 -6.92 0.78 -15.14
C GLY A 240 -7.09 -0.07 -16.40
N TYR A 241 -6.04 -0.84 -16.75
CA TYR A 241 -6.03 -1.74 -17.91
C TYR A 241 -6.56 -3.15 -17.61
N LEU A 242 -6.75 -3.48 -16.33
CA LEU A 242 -7.27 -4.78 -15.88
C LEU A 242 -8.41 -4.52 -14.89
N ASP A 243 -9.61 -4.99 -15.20
CA ASP A 243 -10.80 -4.92 -14.33
C ASP A 243 -10.72 -5.96 -13.20
N TRP A 244 -9.78 -5.78 -12.27
CA TRP A 244 -9.66 -6.64 -11.09
C TRP A 244 -10.42 -6.09 -9.86
N ARG A 245 -10.98 -4.87 -9.96
CA ARG A 245 -11.83 -4.23 -8.96
C ARG A 245 -13.17 -3.82 -9.57
N SER A 246 -14.25 -3.92 -8.79
CA SER A 246 -15.54 -3.40 -9.23
C SER A 246 -15.47 -1.87 -9.31
N GLY A 247 -15.69 -1.31 -10.50
CA GLY A 247 -15.65 0.15 -10.74
C GLY A 247 -16.70 0.97 -9.97
N THR A 248 -17.62 0.32 -9.25
CA THR A 248 -18.82 0.83 -8.59
C THR A 248 -18.58 1.64 -7.30
N GLY A 249 -17.45 2.32 -7.16
CA GLY A 249 -17.06 2.92 -5.88
C GLY A 249 -17.00 4.44 -5.93
N LEU A 250 -17.88 5.13 -5.17
CA LEU A 250 -17.83 6.58 -4.95
C LEU A 250 -16.92 6.93 -3.77
N THR A 251 -16.12 7.98 -3.93
CA THR A 251 -15.35 8.61 -2.85
C THR A 251 -16.27 9.53 -2.05
N GLY A 252 -16.61 9.17 -0.80
CA GLY A 252 -17.42 10.00 0.09
C GLY A 252 -16.74 10.22 1.44
N GLU A 253 -16.70 11.47 1.91
CA GLU A 253 -16.04 11.85 3.18
C GLU A 253 -16.81 11.40 4.43
N TYR A 254 -18.11 11.13 4.35
CA TYR A 254 -18.96 11.04 5.56
C TYR A 254 -19.56 9.68 5.94
N TYR A 255 -19.47 8.64 5.11
CA TYR A 255 -20.02 7.33 5.46
C TYR A 255 -19.08 6.20 5.03
N GLY A 256 -18.95 5.19 5.91
CA GLY A 256 -18.29 3.91 5.59
C GLY A 256 -18.79 3.38 4.26
N SER A 257 -17.90 2.74 3.50
CA SER A 257 -18.08 2.40 2.08
C SER A 257 -19.41 1.70 1.75
N ILE A 258 -20.45 2.49 1.50
CA ILE A 258 -21.65 2.03 0.81
C ILE A 258 -21.35 2.19 -0.68
N THR A 259 -21.31 1.06 -1.36
CA THR A 259 -21.07 0.95 -2.81
C THR A 259 -22.31 1.43 -3.54
N TYR A 260 -22.23 2.64 -4.09
CA TYR A 260 -23.24 3.12 -5.04
C TYR A 260 -22.87 2.64 -6.43
N ASN A 261 -23.82 2.13 -7.21
CA ASN A 261 -23.61 2.02 -8.65
C ASN A 261 -24.14 3.29 -9.35
N PRO A 262 -23.31 4.32 -9.57
CA PRO A 262 -23.71 5.46 -10.40
C PRO A 262 -23.60 5.14 -11.90
N PHE A 263 -23.11 3.97 -12.28
CA PHE A 263 -22.87 3.64 -13.68
C PHE A 263 -24.13 3.09 -14.32
N VAL A 264 -24.74 3.91 -15.16
CA VAL A 264 -25.84 3.52 -16.04
C VAL A 264 -25.26 2.77 -17.24
N GLY A 265 -24.72 1.56 -17.01
CA GLY A 265 -24.33 0.66 -18.08
C GLY A 265 -25.53 -0.11 -18.60
N ILE A 266 -25.83 -0.03 -19.91
CA ILE A 266 -26.97 -0.75 -20.55
C ILE A 266 -26.92 -2.26 -20.25
N ARG A 267 -25.72 -2.86 -20.11
CA ARG A 267 -25.56 -4.27 -19.72
C ARG A 267 -25.74 -4.54 -18.22
N GLN A 268 -25.44 -3.57 -17.35
CA GLN A 268 -25.51 -3.74 -15.89
C GLN A 268 -26.94 -3.58 -15.34
N GLN A 269 -27.79 -2.77 -16.01
CA GLN A 269 -29.22 -2.65 -15.66
C GLN A 269 -30.02 -3.94 -15.87
N LEU A 270 -29.55 -4.86 -16.72
CA LEU A 270 -30.24 -6.13 -16.98
C LEU A 270 -30.01 -7.19 -15.89
N ILE A 271 -29.07 -6.99 -14.95
CA ILE A 271 -28.62 -8.05 -14.02
C ILE A 271 -28.75 -7.64 -12.53
N SER A 272 -28.78 -6.35 -12.19
CA SER A 272 -28.83 -5.92 -10.78
C SER A 272 -30.25 -5.56 -10.33
N GLN A 273 -30.93 -6.52 -9.70
CA GLN A 273 -32.20 -6.32 -8.97
C GLN A 273 -31.99 -6.64 -7.47
N THR A 274 -31.19 -5.85 -6.77
CA THR A 274 -31.00 -6.04 -5.32
C THR A 274 -31.99 -5.17 -4.54
N GLU A 275 -32.97 -5.78 -3.88
CA GLU A 275 -33.93 -5.15 -2.95
C GLU A 275 -33.27 -4.80 -1.59
N VAL A 276 -32.11 -4.18 -1.61
CA VAL A 276 -31.40 -3.79 -0.37
C VAL A 276 -31.73 -2.33 -0.05
N PRO A 277 -32.27 -2.02 1.14
CA PRO A 277 -32.56 -0.64 1.53
C PRO A 277 -31.27 0.19 1.62
N VAL A 278 -31.20 1.29 0.86
CA VAL A 278 -29.99 2.12 0.70
C VAL A 278 -29.81 3.12 1.86
N PHE A 279 -30.90 3.75 2.29
CA PHE A 279 -31.00 4.53 3.52
C PHE A 279 -32.47 4.69 3.88
N VAL A 280 -32.76 5.04 5.14
CA VAL A 280 -34.13 5.31 5.61
C VAL A 280 -34.19 6.77 6.04
N ALA A 281 -35.13 7.52 5.49
CA ALA A 281 -35.39 8.91 5.85
C ALA A 281 -36.89 9.11 6.11
N THR A 282 -37.21 9.81 7.19
CA THR A 282 -38.58 10.25 7.47
C THR A 282 -38.75 11.63 6.88
N VAL A 283 -39.62 11.75 5.87
CA VAL A 283 -39.97 13.04 5.26
C VAL A 283 -41.24 13.56 5.91
N THR A 284 -41.18 14.74 6.52
CA THR A 284 -42.34 15.42 7.11
C THR A 284 -42.94 16.41 6.12
N GLY A 285 -44.27 16.39 5.98
CA GLY A 285 -45.03 17.27 5.09
C GLY A 285 -45.90 16.50 4.09
N ASP A 286 -46.89 17.18 3.51
CA ASP A 286 -47.75 16.64 2.46
C ASP A 286 -47.06 16.82 1.10
N LEU A 287 -46.10 15.94 0.80
CA LEU A 287 -45.32 15.95 -0.43
C LEU A 287 -45.71 14.77 -1.33
N ALA A 288 -45.93 15.06 -2.61
CA ALA A 288 -46.12 14.02 -3.61
C ALA A 288 -44.83 13.17 -3.72
N PRO A 289 -44.92 11.83 -3.80
CA PRO A 289 -43.75 10.95 -3.91
C PRO A 289 -42.83 11.28 -5.10
N SER A 290 -43.39 11.80 -6.20
CA SER A 290 -42.65 12.22 -7.39
C SER A 290 -41.83 13.50 -7.21
N ALA A 291 -42.08 14.28 -6.15
CA ALA A 291 -41.35 15.50 -5.85
C ALA A 291 -40.11 15.24 -4.95
N VAL A 292 -39.98 14.03 -4.41
CA VAL A 292 -38.88 13.66 -3.52
C VAL A 292 -37.76 13.04 -4.35
N TYR A 293 -36.77 13.84 -4.71
CA TYR A 293 -35.56 13.39 -5.39
C TYR A 293 -34.33 13.53 -4.49
N TRP A 294 -33.66 12.41 -4.23
CA TRP A 294 -32.43 12.38 -3.46
C TRP A 294 -31.24 12.51 -4.42
N ARG A 295 -30.78 13.74 -4.63
CA ARG A 295 -29.57 14.00 -5.43
C ARG A 295 -28.35 13.44 -4.70
N LEU A 296 -27.70 12.46 -5.31
CA LEU A 296 -26.48 11.86 -4.76
C LEU A 296 -25.21 12.56 -5.30
N ILE A 297 -25.02 12.55 -6.62
CA ILE A 297 -23.88 13.13 -7.34
C ILE A 297 -24.30 13.54 -8.75
N THR A 298 -23.48 14.35 -9.42
CA THR A 298 -23.61 14.64 -10.86
C THR A 298 -22.52 13.94 -11.65
N LEU A 299 -22.89 13.39 -12.81
CA LEU A 299 -21.97 12.81 -13.78
C LEU A 299 -21.96 13.71 -15.02
N ASP A 300 -20.87 14.39 -15.23
CA ASP A 300 -20.69 15.48 -16.20
C ASP A 300 -19.67 15.13 -17.30
N ALA A 301 -19.01 13.97 -17.22
CA ALA A 301 -18.04 13.52 -18.21
C ALA A 301 -18.38 12.13 -18.79
N PHE A 302 -18.19 11.94 -20.10
CA PHE A 302 -18.40 10.67 -20.81
C PHE A 302 -17.13 10.21 -21.53
N ASN A 303 -16.70 8.97 -21.31
CA ASN A 303 -15.44 8.44 -21.86
C ASN A 303 -15.63 7.50 -23.08
N GLY A 304 -16.80 7.56 -23.74
CA GLY A 304 -17.14 6.66 -24.86
C GLY A 304 -17.78 5.34 -24.43
N GLN A 305 -17.71 4.98 -23.14
CA GLN A 305 -18.33 3.76 -22.59
C GLN A 305 -19.20 4.03 -21.36
N GLN A 306 -18.83 5.01 -20.52
CA GLN A 306 -19.48 5.27 -19.24
C GLN A 306 -19.46 6.76 -18.85
N TRP A 307 -20.52 7.17 -18.15
CA TRP A 307 -20.63 8.46 -17.48
C TRP A 307 -19.87 8.42 -16.14
N HIS A 308 -19.14 9.48 -15.81
CA HIS A 308 -18.34 9.59 -14.60
C HIS A 308 -18.27 11.04 -14.09
N ILE A 309 -17.78 11.22 -12.86
CA ILE A 309 -17.57 12.54 -12.26
C ILE A 309 -16.37 13.21 -12.95
N GLY A 310 -16.59 14.41 -13.49
CA GLY A 310 -15.61 15.31 -14.05
C GLY A 310 -14.69 15.88 -12.96
N SER A 311 -13.41 16.07 -13.31
CA SER A 311 -12.40 16.59 -12.38
C SER A 311 -12.27 18.13 -12.42
N GLY A 312 -13.23 18.84 -13.01
CA GLY A 312 -13.18 20.27 -13.21
C GLY A 312 -14.04 21.03 -12.20
N ALA A 313 -13.43 21.97 -11.48
CA ALA A 313 -14.13 23.11 -10.91
C ALA A 313 -14.46 24.11 -12.02
N GLU A 314 -15.27 23.69 -12.99
CA GLU A 314 -15.78 24.54 -14.06
C GLU A 314 -17.24 24.16 -14.25
N ILE A 315 -18.05 24.60 -13.29
CA ILE A 315 -19.44 24.91 -13.60
C ILE A 315 -19.36 26.18 -14.45
N GLU A 316 -19.15 26.03 -15.76
CA GLU A 316 -19.54 27.10 -16.68
C GLU A 316 -21.03 27.35 -16.43
N HIS A 317 -21.32 28.50 -15.83
CA HIS A 317 -22.67 29.03 -15.78
C HIS A 317 -23.14 29.19 -17.23
N PRO A 318 -24.25 28.55 -17.64
CA PRO A 318 -24.82 28.79 -18.94
C PRO A 318 -25.66 30.05 -18.83
N GLU A 319 -25.04 31.22 -18.82
CA GLU A 319 -25.76 32.47 -19.01
C GLU A 319 -25.00 33.39 -19.98
N ASP A 320 -25.82 33.94 -20.87
CA ASP A 320 -25.59 35.06 -21.77
C ASP A 320 -24.72 36.21 -21.21
#